data_AF-A0A1E3VVU7-F1
#
_entry.id   AF-A0A1E3VVU7-F1
#
_cell.length_a   1.000
_cell.length_b   1.000
_cell.length_c   1.000
_cell.angle_alpha   90.00
_cell.angle_beta   90.00
_cell.angle_gamma   90.00
#
_symmetry.space_group_name_H-M   'P 1'
#
loop_
_entity.id
_entity.type
_entity.pdbx_description
1 polymer ?
#
loop_
_entity_poly.entity_id
_entity_poly.type
_entity_poly.pdbx_seq_one_letter_code
_entity_poly.pdbx_strand_id
1 'polypeptide(L)'
;MFDEHMCDVMFDIPAGYERLLTTVPVYKTPYVMVYRNDKGLELTGLDDPKLKDLKIGVFQTSGVRAALAKRGIVDNVELQLQTHDGDLVPENQPGMSSSACSTASSTWPPCSAPSPAG
;
A
#
# COMPACT_ATOMS: atom_id res chain seq x y z
N MET A 1 5.12 14.26 -16.39
CA MET A 1 4.65 13.19 -17.30
C MET A 1 3.46 13.61 -18.16
N PHE A 2 2.26 13.88 -17.62
CA PHE A 2 1.12 14.28 -18.47
C PHE A 2 1.29 15.70 -19.07
N ASP A 3 1.70 16.67 -18.23
CA ASP A 3 2.00 18.05 -18.67
C ASP A 3 3.23 18.17 -19.59
N GLU A 4 4.01 17.10 -19.72
CA GLU A 4 5.17 17.02 -20.62
C GLU A 4 4.77 16.56 -22.04
N HIS A 5 3.47 16.45 -22.33
CA HIS A 5 2.92 16.00 -23.62
C HIS A 5 3.41 14.61 -24.05
N MET A 6 3.72 13.74 -23.09
CA MET A 6 4.21 12.39 -23.34
C MET A 6 3.07 11.36 -23.46
N CYS A 7 1.83 11.71 -23.08
CA CYS A 7 0.64 10.86 -23.15
C CYS A 7 -0.63 11.71 -23.35
N ASP A 8 -1.62 11.19 -24.09
CA ASP A 8 -2.91 11.87 -24.30
C ASP A 8 -3.98 11.48 -23.27
N VAL A 9 -3.91 10.25 -22.75
CA VAL A 9 -4.91 9.69 -21.83
C VAL A 9 -4.20 8.94 -20.71
N MET A 10 -4.67 9.14 -19.47
CA MET A 10 -4.21 8.39 -18.31
C MET A 10 -5.35 7.56 -17.75
N PHE A 11 -5.08 6.27 -17.54
CA PHE A 11 -6.03 5.32 -16.95
C PHE A 11 -5.84 5.24 -15.43
N ASP A 12 -6.87 4.73 -14.74
CA ASP A 12 -6.87 4.47 -13.29
C ASP A 12 -6.62 5.72 -12.42
N ILE A 13 -7.30 6.81 -12.75
CA ILE A 13 -7.27 8.06 -11.99
C ILE A 13 -8.56 8.23 -11.18
N PRO A 14 -8.48 8.63 -9.88
CA PRO A 14 -9.67 8.91 -9.09
C PRO A 14 -10.56 9.99 -9.72
N ALA A 15 -11.86 9.85 -9.51
CA ALA A 15 -12.81 10.88 -9.91
C ALA A 15 -12.48 12.23 -9.27
N GLY A 16 -12.53 13.32 -10.05
CA GLY A 16 -12.27 14.67 -9.53
C GLY A 16 -10.79 14.97 -9.24
N TYR A 17 -9.87 14.24 -9.87
CA TYR A 17 -8.44 14.54 -9.77
C TYR A 17 -8.12 15.93 -10.33
N GLU A 18 -7.73 16.87 -9.45
CA GLU A 18 -7.67 18.30 -9.76
C GLU A 18 -6.78 18.67 -10.96
N ARG A 19 -5.76 17.87 -11.25
CA ARG A 19 -4.80 18.15 -12.33
C ARG A 19 -5.25 17.69 -13.71
N LEU A 20 -6.38 16.98 -13.82
CA LEU A 20 -6.86 16.38 -15.07
C LEU A 20 -8.36 16.54 -15.23
N LEU A 21 -8.80 16.67 -16.48
CA LEU A 21 -10.21 16.46 -16.80
C LEU A 21 -10.50 14.94 -16.71
N THR A 22 -11.36 14.55 -15.76
CA THR A 22 -11.71 13.14 -15.54
C THR A 22 -13.01 12.78 -16.26
N THR A 23 -13.13 11.52 -16.68
CA THR A 23 -14.34 10.97 -17.30
C THR A 23 -15.43 10.72 -16.25
N VAL A 24 -16.63 10.30 -16.70
CA VAL A 24 -17.62 9.72 -15.78
C VAL A 24 -17.02 8.44 -15.17
N PRO A 25 -17.03 8.27 -13.83
CA PRO A 25 -16.38 7.13 -13.17
C PRO A 25 -16.90 5.79 -13.71
N VAL A 26 -15.99 4.96 -14.21
CA VAL A 26 -16.33 3.68 -14.85
C VAL A 26 -16.53 2.55 -13.83
N TYR A 27 -15.83 2.60 -12.70
CA TYR A 27 -15.99 1.65 -11.60
C TYR A 27 -15.73 2.30 -10.25
N LYS A 28 -16.24 1.67 -9.19
CA LYS A 28 -15.97 2.02 -7.79
C LYS A 28 -15.72 0.75 -7.01
N THR A 29 -14.54 0.63 -6.42
CA THR A 29 -14.15 -0.53 -5.60
C THR A 29 -13.91 -0.11 -4.15
N PRO A 30 -14.27 -0.95 -3.17
CA PRO A 30 -13.89 -0.74 -1.78
C PRO A 30 -12.45 -1.22 -1.54
N TYR A 31 -11.83 -0.71 -0.48
CA TYR A 31 -10.67 -1.38 0.11
C TYR A 31 -11.12 -2.66 0.82
N VAL A 32 -10.28 -3.68 0.76
CA VAL A 32 -10.52 -4.98 1.39
C VAL A 32 -9.40 -5.32 2.36
N MET A 33 -9.74 -6.02 3.44
CA MET A 33 -8.76 -6.61 4.35
C MET A 33 -8.55 -8.07 3.95
N VAL A 34 -7.29 -8.49 3.87
CA VAL A 34 -6.91 -9.85 3.49
C VAL A 34 -6.05 -10.44 4.60
N TYR A 35 -6.39 -11.65 5.03
CA TYR A 35 -5.67 -12.39 6.04
C TYR A 35 -5.81 -13.89 5.78
N ARG A 36 -4.95 -14.71 6.41
CA ARG A 36 -5.01 -16.17 6.24
C ARG A 36 -6.18 -16.76 7.01
N ASN A 37 -6.91 -17.68 6.38
CA ASN A 37 -8.07 -18.36 6.97
C ASN A 37 -7.72 -19.21 8.21
N ASP A 38 -6.48 -19.70 8.32
CA ASP A 38 -6.03 -20.56 9.43
C ASP A 38 -5.73 -19.79 10.73
N LYS A 39 -5.82 -18.46 10.73
CA LYS A 39 -5.57 -17.61 11.90
C LYS A 39 -6.78 -17.40 12.79
N GLY A 40 -7.97 -17.87 12.39
CA GLY A 40 -9.20 -17.71 13.18
C GLY A 40 -9.58 -16.25 13.43
N LEU A 41 -9.17 -15.34 12.54
CA LEU A 41 -9.46 -13.91 12.67
C LEU A 41 -10.87 -13.62 12.18
N GLU A 42 -11.70 -13.10 13.08
CA GLU A 42 -12.98 -12.48 12.77
C GLU A 42 -12.84 -10.98 13.01
N LEU A 43 -12.69 -10.22 11.92
CA LEU A 43 -12.57 -8.77 11.90
C LEU A 43 -13.85 -8.18 11.32
N THR A 44 -14.43 -7.21 12.03
CA THR A 44 -15.70 -6.58 11.65
C THR A 44 -15.53 -5.34 10.77
N GLY A 45 -14.34 -4.74 10.76
CA GLY A 45 -14.03 -3.54 9.99
C GLY A 45 -12.77 -2.83 10.50
N LEU A 46 -12.57 -1.59 10.06
CA LEU A 46 -11.42 -0.76 10.48
C LEU A 46 -11.52 -0.28 11.93
N ASP A 47 -12.70 -0.35 12.55
CA ASP A 47 -12.95 0.05 13.94
C ASP A 47 -12.80 -1.11 14.94
N ASP A 48 -12.42 -2.30 14.45
CA ASP A 48 -12.27 -3.48 15.30
C ASP A 48 -11.08 -3.29 16.27
N PRO A 49 -11.30 -3.42 17.59
CA PRO A 49 -10.24 -3.18 18.58
C PRO A 49 -9.06 -4.14 18.42
N LYS A 50 -9.28 -5.35 17.87
CA LYS A 50 -8.21 -6.33 17.63
C LYS A 50 -7.14 -5.80 16.68
N LEU A 51 -7.46 -4.81 15.84
CA LEU A 51 -6.49 -4.20 14.93
C LEU A 51 -5.34 -3.51 15.66
N LYS A 52 -5.46 -3.19 16.95
CA LYS A 52 -4.36 -2.59 17.73
C LYS A 52 -3.27 -3.61 18.10
N ASP A 53 -3.62 -4.89 18.12
CA ASP A 53 -2.72 -5.97 18.53
C ASP A 53 -2.12 -6.73 17.33
N LEU A 54 -2.61 -6.46 16.12
CA LEU A 54 -2.21 -7.16 14.89
C LEU A 54 -1.08 -6.43 14.17
N LYS A 55 -0.24 -7.16 13.44
CA LYS A 55 0.69 -6.57 12.48
C LYS A 55 -0.04 -6.30 11.16
N ILE A 56 -0.11 -5.04 10.72
CA ILE A 56 -0.92 -4.63 9.56
C ILE A 56 -0.03 -4.06 8.46
N GLY A 57 -0.05 -4.67 7.27
CA GLY A 57 0.65 -4.13 6.10
C GLY A 57 -0.23 -3.20 5.27
N VAL A 58 0.29 -2.02 4.91
CA VAL A 58 -0.40 -1.05 4.02
C VAL A 58 0.60 -0.38 3.07
N PHE A 59 0.13 0.13 1.93
CA PHE A 59 0.99 0.96 1.06
C PHE A 59 1.21 2.35 1.66
N GLN A 60 2.42 2.88 1.48
CA GLN A 60 2.91 4.15 2.03
C GLN A 60 1.94 5.34 1.84
N THR A 61 1.32 5.45 0.66
CA THR A 61 0.45 6.57 0.25
C THR A 61 -1.03 6.19 0.18
N SER A 62 -1.40 5.01 0.70
CA SER A 62 -2.79 4.53 0.62
C SER A 62 -3.75 5.30 1.53
N GLY A 63 -5.01 5.42 1.08
CA GLY A 63 -6.10 5.93 1.92
C GLY A 63 -6.35 5.08 3.17
N VAL A 64 -6.02 3.78 3.13
CA VAL A 64 -6.13 2.86 4.27
C VAL A 64 -5.19 3.27 5.40
N ARG A 65 -3.93 3.64 5.08
CA ARG A 65 -2.97 4.15 6.07
C ARG A 65 -3.53 5.39 6.78
N ALA A 66 -4.09 6.34 6.03
CA ALA A 66 -4.73 7.52 6.62
C ALA A 66 -5.94 7.15 7.48
N ALA A 67 -6.74 6.17 7.08
CA ALA A 67 -7.89 5.70 7.83
C ALA A 67 -7.52 5.00 9.15
N LEU A 68 -6.43 4.23 9.19
CA LEU A 68 -5.88 3.60 10.40
C LEU A 68 -5.28 4.64 11.34
N ALA A 69 -4.53 5.61 10.82
CA ALA A 69 -3.96 6.70 11.60
C ALA A 69 -5.04 7.53 12.32
N LYS A 70 -6.17 7.82 11.66
CA LYS A 70 -7.34 8.48 12.28
C LYS A 70 -7.92 7.72 13.47
N ARG A 71 -7.65 6.42 13.60
CA ARG A 71 -8.08 5.54 14.69
C ARG A 71 -6.99 5.27 15.72
N GLY A 72 -5.84 5.94 15.59
CA GLY A 72 -4.68 5.74 16.46
C GLY A 72 -3.93 4.45 16.23
N ILE A 73 -4.12 3.78 15.09
CA ILE A 73 -3.41 2.55 14.71
C ILE A 73 -2.23 2.97 13.83
N VAL A 74 -1.07 3.18 14.44
CA VAL A 74 0.14 3.66 13.76
C VAL A 74 1.39 2.84 14.11
N ASP A 75 1.49 2.37 15.35
CA ASP A 75 2.71 1.72 15.87
C ASP A 75 2.91 0.30 15.33
N ASN A 76 1.82 -0.35 14.93
CA ASN A 76 1.77 -1.74 14.46
C ASN A 76 1.52 -1.84 12.93
N VAL A 77 1.76 -0.74 12.21
CA VAL A 77 1.57 -0.63 10.77
C VAL A 77 2.92 -0.71 10.05
N GLU A 78 3.06 -1.70 9.17
CA GLU A 78 4.19 -1.84 8.27
C GLU A 78 3.89 -1.18 6.93
N LEU A 79 4.84 -0.37 6.45
CA LEU A 79 4.69 0.35 5.19
C LEU A 79 5.35 -0.42 4.05
N GLN A 80 4.52 -0.80 3.09
CA GLN A 80 4.98 -1.22 1.78
C GLN A 80 5.35 0.04 0.97
N LEU A 81 6.64 0.23 0.74
CA LEU A 81 7.15 1.30 -0.10
C LEU A 81 6.81 1.01 -1.57
N GLN A 82 6.33 2.02 -2.27
CA GLN A 82 6.15 1.97 -3.71
C GLN A 82 7.31 2.72 -4.34
N THR A 83 8.14 2.02 -5.08
CA THR A 83 9.19 2.65 -5.89
C THR A 83 8.69 2.84 -7.32
N HIS A 84 9.34 3.73 -8.05
CA HIS A 84 8.96 4.06 -9.43
C HIS A 84 9.74 3.28 -10.48
N ASP A 85 10.65 2.39 -10.06
CA ASP A 85 11.64 1.67 -10.87
C ASP A 85 11.48 0.15 -10.77
N GLY A 86 10.30 -0.34 -10.39
CA GLY A 86 10.01 -1.77 -10.26
C GLY A 86 10.11 -2.54 -11.58
N ASP A 87 10.14 -1.84 -12.72
CA ASP A 87 10.43 -2.40 -14.04
C ASP A 87 11.94 -2.64 -14.25
N LEU A 88 12.80 -1.83 -13.64
CA LEU A 88 14.25 -1.90 -13.76
C LEU A 88 14.90 -2.76 -12.68
N VAL A 89 14.38 -2.69 -11.45
CA VAL A 89 14.92 -3.38 -10.27
C VAL A 89 13.92 -4.45 -9.82
N PRO A 90 14.20 -5.75 -10.03
CA PRO A 90 13.29 -6.83 -9.68
C PRO A 90 12.86 -6.82 -8.21
N GLU A 91 13.77 -6.49 -7.28
CA GLU A 91 13.49 -6.45 -5.84
C GLU A 91 12.46 -5.37 -5.47
N ASN A 92 12.38 -4.32 -6.27
CA ASN A 92 11.46 -3.21 -6.12
C ASN A 92 10.06 -3.52 -6.68
N GLN A 93 9.88 -4.68 -7.30
CA GLN A 93 8.56 -5.11 -7.76
C GLN A 93 7.61 -5.29 -6.57
N PRO A 94 6.34 -4.84 -6.70
CA PRO A 94 5.36 -4.96 -5.63
C PRO A 94 5.20 -6.40 -5.10
N GLY A 95 5.26 -7.38 -6.00
CA GLY A 95 5.16 -8.80 -5.64
C GLY A 95 6.34 -9.29 -4.80
N MET A 96 7.57 -8.93 -5.18
CA MET A 96 8.78 -9.40 -4.49
C MET A 96 8.99 -8.71 -3.14
N SER A 97 8.73 -7.41 -3.06
CA SER A 97 8.85 -6.67 -1.80
C SER A 97 7.88 -7.20 -0.72
N SER A 98 6.69 -7.69 -1.10
CA SER A 98 5.77 -8.35 -0.15
C SER A 98 6.27 -9.73 0.34
N SER A 99 7.03 -10.44 -0.51
CA SER A 99 7.64 -11.74 -0.18
C SER A 99 8.83 -11.59 0.78
N ALA A 100 9.58 -10.50 0.67
CA ALA A 100 10.65 -10.17 1.61
C ALA A 100 10.12 -10.00 3.04
N CYS A 101 8.96 -9.37 3.22
CA CYS A 101 8.29 -9.26 4.53
C CYS A 101 7.71 -10.60 5.02
N SER A 102 7.24 -11.46 4.11
CA SER A 102 6.68 -12.78 4.44
C SER A 102 7.73 -13.82 4.86
N THR A 103 9.00 -13.61 4.50
CA THR A 103 10.10 -14.56 4.78
C THR A 103 10.87 -14.23 6.07
N ALA A 104 10.57 -13.09 6.71
CA ALA A 104 11.26 -12.60 7.91
C ALA A 104 10.89 -13.33 9.23
N SER A 105 10.40 -14.58 9.19
CA SER A 105 10.07 -15.35 10.41
C SER A 105 11.24 -16.18 10.95
N SER A 106 12.38 -16.25 10.29
CA SER A 106 13.53 -16.93 10.89
C SER A 106 14.84 -16.39 10.35
N THR A 107 15.44 -15.49 11.12
CA THR A 107 16.84 -15.06 11.04
C THR A 107 17.19 -14.23 9.80
N TRP A 108 17.43 -12.92 9.99
CA TRP A 108 18.30 -11.97 9.25
C TRP A 108 17.69 -10.52 9.20
N PRO A 109 18.52 -9.46 9.10
CA PRO A 109 18.33 -8.16 9.77
C PRO A 109 17.18 -7.31 9.21
N PRO A 110 16.71 -6.28 9.96
CA PRO A 110 15.56 -5.46 9.57
C PRO A 110 15.77 -4.86 8.18
N CYS A 111 14.69 -4.80 7.39
CA CYS A 111 14.65 -4.17 6.07
C CYS A 111 15.36 -2.82 6.11
N SER A 112 16.60 -2.78 5.62
CA SER A 112 17.38 -1.56 5.53
C SER A 112 16.71 -0.66 4.50
N ALA A 113 16.20 0.49 4.94
CA ALA A 113 15.77 1.54 4.04
C ALA A 113 16.91 1.88 3.06
N PRO A 114 16.64 2.10 1.76
CA PRO A 114 17.67 2.58 0.85
C PRO A 114 18.14 3.96 1.33
N SER A 115 19.45 4.07 1.58
CA SER A 115 20.14 5.33 1.87
C SER A 115 19.93 6.31 0.72
N PRO A 116 19.76 7.63 0.97
CA PRO A 116 19.61 8.60 -0.11
C PRO A 116 20.90 8.63 -0.94
N ALA A 117 20.74 8.47 -2.26
CA ALA A 117 21.81 8.63 -3.22
C ALA A 117 22.37 10.06 -3.13
N GLY A 118 23.69 10.18 -2.97
CA GLY A 118 24.49 11.37 -3.23
C GLY A 118 25.47 11.06 -4.35
#